data_AF-A0A835Y019-F1
#
_entry.id   AF-A0A835Y019-F1
#
_cell.length_a   1.000
_cell.length_b   1.000
_cell.length_c   1.000
_cell.angle_alpha   90.00
_cell.angle_beta   90.00
_cell.angle_gamma   90.00
#
_symmetry.space_group_name_H-M   'P 1'
#
loop_
_entity.id
_entity.type
_entity.pdbx_description
1 polymer ?
#
loop_
_entity_poly.entity_id
_entity_poly.type
_entity_poly.pdbx_seq_one_letter_code
_entity_poly.pdbx_strand_id
1 'polypeptide(L)'
;MADGVGEATVPSGARRPRVLLGATGSVASIKVAALCQLLLEFADVKLVVTSSAKNFINEDDLPEAVKPILGDEAEWRQWRSVGDPVLHIELRRWADALVVAPLSANSLAKMANGMADNLLTCVVRAWDFAKPMLLAPAMNTAMWASPFTARHLDTLVQLGGGGGGGAGSSGGVGAGAAMAASAGAGSGRGVELRAGAAEAASAGPAGGAAGGGGGGWGGGGGGGSVAVVPPVVKRLACGDEGAGAMAAPADVAAATRAALQRAGVVGGAGGQG
;
A
#
# COMPACT_ATOMS: atom_id res chain seq x y z
N MET A 1 51.87 15.53 24.46
CA MET A 1 50.77 14.66 24.94
C MET A 1 49.62 14.91 23.99
N ALA A 2 49.36 13.94 23.12
CA ALA A 2 48.31 14.00 22.11
C ALA A 2 47.24 12.98 22.53
N ASP A 3 46.06 13.48 22.92
CA ASP A 3 44.92 12.64 23.26
C ASP A 3 44.19 12.26 21.98
N GLY A 4 44.31 10.98 21.61
CA GLY A 4 43.56 10.37 20.52
C GLY A 4 42.13 10.10 20.95
N VAL A 5 41.17 10.81 20.34
CA VAL A 5 39.75 10.46 20.41
C VAL A 5 39.54 9.25 19.52
N GLY A 6 39.14 8.13 20.12
CA GLY A 6 38.83 6.89 19.42
C GLY A 6 37.63 7.09 18.50
N GLU A 7 37.89 7.11 17.19
CA GLU A 7 36.86 7.03 16.17
C GLU A 7 36.24 5.64 16.20
N ALA A 8 34.96 5.57 16.56
CA ALA A 8 34.20 4.33 16.53
C ALA A 8 34.18 3.80 15.09
N THR A 9 34.88 2.70 14.86
CA THR A 9 34.97 2.04 13.56
C THR A 9 33.62 1.41 13.20
N VAL A 10 32.89 2.08 12.31
CA VAL A 10 31.72 1.51 11.64
C VAL A 10 32.17 0.28 10.84
N PRO A 11 31.50 -0.89 10.93
CA PRO A 11 31.90 -2.07 10.16
C PRO A 11 31.85 -1.76 8.67
N SER A 12 33.04 -1.72 8.06
CA SER A 12 33.25 -1.62 6.62
C SER A 12 32.65 -2.84 5.92
N GLY A 13 31.48 -2.70 5.26
CA GLY A 13 30.95 -3.74 4.37
C GLY A 13 29.44 -3.81 4.14
N ALA A 14 28.59 -3.14 4.93
CA ALA A 14 27.13 -3.25 4.74
C ALA A 14 26.65 -2.36 3.58
N ARG A 15 26.15 -2.98 2.49
CA ARG A 15 25.50 -2.24 1.39
C ARG A 15 24.24 -1.54 1.89
N ARG A 16 23.86 -0.43 1.24
CA ARG A 16 22.57 0.21 1.54
C ARG A 16 21.41 -0.77 1.32
N PRO A 17 20.37 -0.74 2.17
CA PRO A 17 19.13 -1.47 1.94
C PRO A 17 18.53 -1.07 0.59
N ARG A 18 17.88 -2.02 -0.06
CA ARG A 18 17.21 -1.81 -1.35
C ARG A 18 15.70 -1.89 -1.15
N VAL A 19 15.01 -0.79 -1.38
CA VAL A 19 13.55 -0.70 -1.26
C VAL A 19 12.94 -0.61 -2.65
N LEU A 20 12.05 -1.54 -2.95
CA LEU A 20 11.18 -1.43 -4.12
C LEU A 20 9.90 -0.71 -3.69
N LEU A 21 9.67 0.48 -4.23
CA LEU A 21 8.45 1.24 -3.99
C LEU A 21 7.48 1.00 -5.14
N GLY A 22 6.29 0.49 -4.84
CA GLY A 22 5.15 0.37 -5.74
C GLY A 22 4.12 1.47 -5.49
N ALA A 23 3.73 2.20 -6.54
CA ALA A 23 2.66 3.19 -6.48
C ALA A 23 1.48 2.77 -7.37
N THR A 24 0.26 2.83 -6.82
CA THR A 24 -0.96 2.37 -7.50
C THR A 24 -1.95 3.51 -7.75
N GLY A 25 -3.04 3.26 -8.49
CA GLY A 25 -4.01 4.30 -8.88
C GLY A 25 -4.82 4.86 -7.71
N SER A 26 -4.31 5.90 -7.06
CA SER A 26 -4.97 6.67 -6.01
C SER A 26 -4.53 8.13 -6.09
N VAL A 27 -5.40 9.08 -5.72
CA VAL A 27 -5.04 10.51 -5.65
C VAL A 27 -3.84 10.74 -4.73
N ALA A 28 -3.64 9.88 -3.73
CA ALA A 28 -2.47 9.95 -2.85
C ALA A 28 -1.12 9.76 -3.57
N SER A 29 -1.11 9.32 -4.84
CA SER A 29 0.11 9.16 -5.65
C SER A 29 0.84 10.48 -5.89
N ILE A 30 0.17 11.63 -5.75
CA ILE A 30 0.83 12.95 -5.70
C ILE A 30 1.91 13.05 -4.60
N LYS A 31 1.84 12.19 -3.57
CA LYS A 31 2.80 12.17 -2.45
C LYS A 31 4.00 11.25 -2.70
N VAL A 32 4.06 10.54 -3.82
CA VAL A 32 5.13 9.57 -4.12
C VAL A 32 6.49 10.25 -4.17
N ALA A 33 6.60 11.44 -4.75
CA ALA A 33 7.84 12.21 -4.78
C ALA A 33 8.42 12.46 -3.38
N ALA A 34 7.58 12.92 -2.44
CA ALA A 34 7.98 13.14 -1.05
C ALA A 34 8.38 11.84 -0.35
N LEU A 35 7.67 10.73 -0.60
CA LEU A 35 8.03 9.43 -0.05
C LEU A 35 9.37 8.92 -0.60
N CYS A 36 9.63 9.08 -1.90
CA CYS A 36 10.91 8.72 -2.50
C CYS A 36 12.07 9.46 -1.82
N GLN A 37 11.94 10.77 -1.58
CA GLN A 37 12.98 11.57 -0.91
C GLN A 37 13.31 11.00 0.48
N LEU A 38 12.29 10.70 1.29
CA LEU A 38 12.47 10.17 2.65
C LEU A 38 13.09 8.76 2.66
N LEU A 39 12.71 7.91 1.71
CA LEU A 39 13.29 6.56 1.59
C LEU A 39 14.76 6.62 1.14
N LEU A 40 15.09 7.53 0.22
CA LEU A 40 16.45 7.73 -0.29
C LEU A 40 17.45 8.19 0.76
N GLU A 41 17.00 8.73 1.90
CA GLU A 41 17.86 9.06 3.03
C GLU A 41 18.58 7.82 3.60
N PHE A 42 17.97 6.64 3.50
CA PHE A 42 18.51 5.43 4.13
C PHE A 42 18.53 4.18 3.24
N ALA A 43 17.96 4.23 2.04
CA ALA A 43 17.91 3.09 1.11
C ALA A 43 18.16 3.51 -0.34
N ASP A 44 18.58 2.55 -1.16
CA ASP A 44 18.49 2.65 -2.61
C ASP A 44 17.05 2.32 -3.02
N VAL A 45 16.43 3.14 -3.88
CA VAL A 45 15.00 3.03 -4.20
C VAL A 45 14.80 2.82 -5.70
N LYS A 46 13.99 1.81 -6.06
CA LYS A 46 13.41 1.69 -7.40
C LYS A 46 11.90 1.91 -7.32
N LEU A 47 11.36 2.69 -8.25
CA LEU A 47 9.94 3.02 -8.29
C LEU A 47 9.24 2.24 -9.41
N VAL A 48 8.26 1.41 -9.03
CA VAL A 48 7.32 0.75 -9.93
C VAL A 48 5.97 1.45 -9.84
N VAL A 49 5.38 1.82 -10.97
CA VAL A 49 4.08 2.49 -11.03
C VAL A 49 3.11 1.71 -11.90
N THR A 50 1.88 1.54 -11.41
CA THR A 50 0.81 1.01 -12.26
C THR A 50 0.38 2.05 -13.31
N SER A 51 -0.20 1.60 -14.41
CA SER A 51 -0.74 2.49 -15.45
C SER A 51 -1.72 3.56 -14.91
N SER A 52 -2.58 3.21 -13.94
CA SER A 52 -3.47 4.18 -13.30
C SER A 52 -2.77 5.20 -12.41
N ALA A 53 -1.62 4.86 -11.81
CA ALA A 53 -0.86 5.77 -10.95
C ALA A 53 -0.21 6.91 -11.74
N LYS A 54 0.18 6.65 -12.99
CA LYS A 54 0.81 7.63 -13.89
C LYS A 54 -0.03 8.89 -14.09
N ASN A 55 -1.36 8.81 -13.96
CA ASN A 55 -2.26 9.97 -14.06
C ASN A 55 -2.06 11.00 -12.92
N PHE A 56 -1.43 10.62 -11.81
CA PHE A 56 -1.28 11.45 -10.62
C PHE A 56 0.17 11.78 -10.30
N ILE A 57 1.13 11.15 -10.97
CA ILE A 57 2.56 11.33 -10.72
C ILE A 57 3.10 12.26 -11.79
N ASN A 58 3.65 13.38 -11.36
CA ASN A 58 4.49 14.22 -12.20
C ASN A 58 5.94 13.72 -12.08
N GLU A 59 6.52 13.27 -13.19
CA GLU A 59 7.88 12.73 -13.21
C GLU A 59 8.96 13.80 -12.92
N ASP A 60 8.67 15.08 -13.17
CA ASP A 60 9.59 16.19 -12.91
C ASP A 60 9.81 16.41 -11.41
N ASP A 61 8.82 16.07 -10.58
CA ASP A 61 8.92 16.19 -9.13
C ASP A 61 9.69 15.02 -8.47
N LEU A 62 9.98 13.95 -9.24
CA LEU A 62 10.68 12.78 -8.72
C LEU A 62 12.19 13.01 -8.63
N PRO A 63 12.85 12.53 -7.55
CA PRO A 63 14.31 12.54 -7.46
C PRO A 63 14.96 11.77 -8.62
N GLU A 64 16.06 12.29 -9.18
CA GLU A 64 16.80 11.60 -10.25
C GLU A 64 17.25 10.18 -9.86
N ALA A 65 17.55 9.96 -8.58
CA ALA A 65 17.98 8.66 -8.07
C ALA A 65 16.92 7.54 -8.19
N VAL A 66 15.63 7.86 -8.38
CA VAL A 66 14.57 6.87 -8.61
C VAL A 66 14.16 6.73 -10.07
N LYS A 67 14.78 7.51 -10.97
CA LYS A 67 14.51 7.44 -12.40
C LYS A 67 15.42 6.39 -13.07
N PRO A 68 14.94 5.72 -14.14
CA PRO A 68 13.60 5.82 -14.72
C PRO A 68 12.54 5.13 -13.86
N ILE A 69 11.30 5.63 -13.91
CA ILE A 69 10.16 4.91 -13.32
C ILE A 69 9.88 3.63 -14.14
N LEU A 70 9.51 2.56 -13.45
CA LEU A 70 9.23 1.27 -14.06
C LEU A 70 7.71 1.07 -14.15
N GLY A 71 7.18 0.92 -15.36
CA GLY A 71 5.79 0.52 -15.59
C GLY A 71 5.73 -0.79 -16.40
N ASP A 72 4.51 -1.20 -16.77
CA ASP A 72 4.26 -2.45 -17.50
C ASP A 72 5.13 -2.58 -18.76
N GLU A 73 5.33 -1.47 -19.48
CA GLU A 73 6.13 -1.43 -20.71
C GLU A 73 7.61 -1.73 -20.47
N ALA A 74 8.13 -1.54 -19.25
CA ALA A 74 9.52 -1.86 -18.93
C ALA A 74 9.76 -3.37 -18.93
N GLU A 75 8.72 -4.17 -18.65
CA GLU A 75 8.83 -5.62 -18.54
C GLU A 75 9.22 -6.29 -19.86
N TRP A 76 8.68 -5.75 -20.96
CA TRP A 76 8.87 -6.31 -22.30
C TRP A 76 10.06 -5.71 -23.06
N ARG A 77 10.73 -4.68 -22.53
CA ARG A 77 11.88 -4.05 -23.22
C ARG A 77 13.11 -4.95 -23.30
N GLN A 78 13.32 -5.78 -22.28
CA GLN A 78 14.52 -6.61 -22.14
C GLN A 78 14.29 -8.05 -22.58
N TRP A 79 13.05 -8.54 -22.56
CA TRP A 79 12.73 -9.92 -22.91
C TRP A 79 12.52 -10.08 -24.42
N ARG A 80 13.39 -10.85 -25.08
CA ARG A 80 13.32 -11.16 -26.51
C ARG A 80 13.32 -12.66 -26.77
N SER A 81 13.97 -13.44 -25.93
CA SER A 81 14.03 -14.89 -26.03
C SER A 81 14.10 -15.56 -24.65
N VAL A 82 13.88 -16.88 -24.64
CA VAL A 82 14.06 -17.70 -23.44
C VAL A 82 15.52 -17.61 -22.98
N GLY A 83 15.71 -17.22 -21.72
CA GLY A 83 17.03 -16.98 -21.13
C GLY A 83 17.29 -15.52 -20.79
N ASP A 84 16.54 -14.58 -21.39
CA ASP A 84 16.63 -13.17 -21.03
C ASP A 84 16.10 -12.89 -19.61
N PRO A 85 16.64 -11.87 -18.92
CA PRO A 85 16.15 -11.47 -17.61
C PRO A 85 14.66 -11.12 -17.62
N VAL A 86 13.92 -11.66 -16.66
CA VAL A 86 12.50 -11.35 -16.45
C VAL A 86 12.40 -10.27 -15.39
N LEU A 87 11.97 -9.06 -15.77
CA LEU A 87 12.11 -7.86 -14.93
C LEU A 87 11.48 -8.00 -13.54
N HIS A 88 10.26 -8.51 -13.42
CA HIS A 88 9.61 -8.64 -12.10
C HIS A 88 10.37 -9.61 -11.17
N ILE A 89 11.01 -10.65 -11.72
CA ILE A 89 11.85 -11.58 -10.95
C ILE A 89 13.13 -10.88 -10.50
N GLU A 90 13.75 -10.10 -11.36
CA GLU A 90 14.95 -9.32 -11.03
C GLU A 90 14.66 -8.26 -9.95
N LEU A 91 13.52 -7.58 -10.03
CA LEU A 91 13.10 -6.63 -8.99
C LEU A 91 12.87 -7.31 -7.64
N ARG A 92 12.21 -8.47 -7.63
CA ARG A 92 12.00 -9.29 -6.42
C ARG A 92 13.30 -9.81 -5.81
N ARG A 93 14.30 -10.14 -6.63
CA ARG A 93 15.64 -10.52 -6.19
C ARG A 93 16.41 -9.33 -5.63
N TRP A 94 16.37 -8.20 -6.32
CA TRP A 94 17.10 -6.97 -5.97
C TRP A 94 16.64 -6.36 -4.65
N ALA A 95 15.34 -6.38 -4.36
CA ALA A 95 14.74 -5.72 -3.22
C ALA A 95 14.93 -6.48 -1.90
N ASP A 96 15.24 -5.76 -0.83
CA ASP A 96 15.21 -6.26 0.55
C ASP A 96 13.83 -6.07 1.19
N ALA A 97 13.09 -5.05 0.76
CA ALA A 97 11.71 -4.80 1.15
C ALA A 97 10.87 -4.28 -0.02
N LEU A 98 9.58 -4.59 0.00
CA LEU A 98 8.57 -4.01 -0.89
C LEU A 98 7.69 -3.04 -0.09
N VAL A 99 7.52 -1.82 -0.58
CA VAL A 99 6.58 -0.85 -0.04
C VAL A 99 5.55 -0.56 -1.11
N VAL A 100 4.26 -0.74 -0.85
CA VAL A 100 3.18 -0.34 -1.77
C VAL A 100 2.44 0.85 -1.18
N ALA A 101 2.77 2.05 -1.67
CA ALA A 101 2.31 3.32 -1.14
C ALA A 101 2.20 4.38 -2.26
N PRO A 102 0.98 4.80 -2.64
CA PRO A 102 -0.30 4.32 -2.14
C PRO A 102 -0.69 2.93 -2.66
N LEU A 103 -1.45 2.19 -1.85
CA LEU A 103 -2.17 0.99 -2.24
C LEU A 103 -3.67 1.29 -2.45
N SER A 104 -4.12 1.26 -3.70
CA SER A 104 -5.52 1.39 -4.10
C SER A 104 -6.31 0.13 -3.76
N ALA A 105 -7.63 0.26 -3.61
CA ALA A 105 -8.51 -0.88 -3.36
C ALA A 105 -8.46 -1.93 -4.49
N ASN A 106 -8.31 -1.49 -5.74
CA ASN A 106 -8.21 -2.38 -6.90
C ASN A 106 -6.93 -3.23 -6.83
N SER A 107 -5.78 -2.59 -6.62
CA SER A 107 -4.52 -3.33 -6.48
C SER A 107 -4.51 -4.21 -5.22
N LEU A 108 -5.11 -3.76 -4.11
CA LEU A 108 -5.30 -4.59 -2.92
C LEU A 108 -6.11 -5.87 -3.24
N ALA A 109 -7.23 -5.74 -3.95
CA ALA A 109 -8.03 -6.88 -4.37
C ALA A 109 -7.25 -7.83 -5.28
N LYS A 110 -6.52 -7.29 -6.28
CA LYS A 110 -5.66 -8.09 -7.16
C LYS A 110 -4.61 -8.89 -6.39
N MET A 111 -3.91 -8.23 -5.47
CA MET A 111 -2.87 -8.86 -4.65
C MET A 111 -3.44 -9.96 -3.76
N ALA A 112 -4.55 -9.69 -3.05
CA ALA A 112 -5.18 -10.65 -2.17
C ALA A 112 -5.73 -11.88 -2.91
N ASN A 113 -6.16 -11.72 -4.16
CA ASN A 113 -6.66 -12.81 -5.01
C ASN A 113 -5.57 -13.43 -5.92
N GLY A 114 -4.31 -13.02 -5.77
CA GLY A 114 -3.18 -13.60 -6.50
C GLY A 114 -3.15 -13.29 -8.00
N MET A 115 -3.77 -12.20 -8.44
CA MET A 115 -3.67 -11.74 -9.83
C MET A 115 -2.26 -11.20 -10.13
N ALA A 116 -1.77 -11.44 -11.35
CA ALA A 116 -0.46 -11.02 -11.83
C ALA A 116 -0.58 -10.53 -13.28
N ASP A 117 -1.19 -9.35 -13.45
CA ASP A 117 -1.59 -8.81 -14.76
C ASP A 117 -0.91 -7.48 -15.12
N ASN A 118 0.02 -7.03 -14.28
CA ASN A 118 0.85 -5.83 -14.44
C ASN A 118 2.15 -6.01 -13.65
N LEU A 119 3.18 -5.21 -13.95
CA LEU A 119 4.54 -5.37 -13.41
C LEU A 119 4.54 -5.46 -11.87
N LEU A 120 3.82 -4.56 -11.20
CA LEU A 120 3.76 -4.53 -9.74
C LEU A 120 3.11 -5.81 -9.18
N THR A 121 1.98 -6.23 -9.74
CA THR A 121 1.29 -7.45 -9.28
C THR A 121 2.07 -8.72 -9.58
N CYS A 122 2.83 -8.78 -10.68
CA CYS A 122 3.77 -9.86 -10.96
C CYS A 122 4.87 -9.95 -9.90
N VAL A 123 5.45 -8.81 -9.49
CA VAL A 123 6.43 -8.75 -8.38
C VAL A 123 5.81 -9.28 -7.09
N VAL A 124 4.61 -8.80 -6.72
CA VAL A 124 3.91 -9.24 -5.50
C VAL A 124 3.61 -10.74 -5.55
N ARG A 125 3.13 -11.25 -6.69
CA ARG A 125 2.79 -12.67 -6.84
C ARG A 125 4.00 -13.59 -6.68
N ALA A 126 5.16 -13.12 -7.14
CA ALA A 126 6.43 -13.81 -7.01
C ALA A 126 7.14 -13.53 -5.68
N TRP A 127 6.61 -12.66 -4.81
CA TRP A 127 7.33 -12.11 -3.66
C TRP A 127 7.78 -13.19 -2.67
N ASP A 128 8.88 -12.89 -1.97
CA ASP A 128 9.37 -13.70 -0.87
C ASP A 128 8.76 -13.21 0.44
N PHE A 129 7.81 -13.93 1.00
CA PHE A 129 7.20 -13.54 2.28
C PHE A 129 8.13 -13.75 3.49
N ALA A 130 9.40 -14.10 3.32
CA ALA A 130 10.41 -13.88 4.35
C ALA A 130 10.91 -12.41 4.38
N LYS A 131 10.76 -11.67 3.27
CA LYS A 131 11.17 -10.25 3.16
C LYS A 131 10.03 -9.31 3.56
N PRO A 132 10.33 -8.19 4.22
CA PRO A 132 9.32 -7.20 4.58
C PRO A 132 8.50 -6.70 3.39
N MET A 133 7.18 -6.65 3.55
CA MET A 133 6.23 -6.01 2.66
C MET A 133 5.36 -5.03 3.43
N LEU A 134 5.41 -3.75 3.09
CA LEU A 134 4.60 -2.71 3.72
C LEU A 134 3.50 -2.26 2.77
N LEU A 135 2.28 -2.18 3.28
CA LEU A 135 1.09 -1.78 2.54
C LEU A 135 0.56 -0.48 3.15
N ALA A 136 0.45 0.60 2.37
CA ALA A 136 -0.14 1.87 2.81
C ALA A 136 -1.41 2.16 2.00
N PRO A 137 -2.58 1.66 2.45
CA PRO A 137 -3.84 1.83 1.74
C PRO A 137 -4.25 3.29 1.57
N ALA A 138 -4.83 3.62 0.42
CA ALA A 138 -5.32 4.96 0.12
C ALA A 138 -6.56 4.92 -0.78
N MET A 139 -7.73 5.12 -0.20
CA MET A 139 -9.03 5.01 -0.88
C MET A 139 -10.11 5.87 -0.18
N ASN A 140 -11.28 6.04 -0.82
CA ASN A 140 -12.40 6.73 -0.18
C ASN A 140 -12.87 5.99 1.10
N THR A 141 -13.46 6.72 2.05
CA THR A 141 -13.95 6.18 3.33
C THR A 141 -14.91 5.00 3.17
N ALA A 142 -15.85 5.06 2.22
CA ALA A 142 -16.78 3.96 1.96
C ALA A 142 -16.05 2.71 1.43
N MET A 143 -15.00 2.89 0.63
CA MET A 143 -14.15 1.79 0.17
C MET A 143 -13.34 1.20 1.34
N TRP A 144 -12.81 2.05 2.22
CA TRP A 144 -12.07 1.61 3.40
C TRP A 144 -12.95 0.79 4.36
N ALA A 145 -14.16 1.27 4.63
CA ALA A 145 -15.14 0.61 5.49
C ALA A 145 -15.75 -0.67 4.86
N SER A 146 -15.48 -0.94 3.59
CA SER A 146 -16.01 -2.11 2.89
C SER A 146 -15.47 -3.41 3.49
N PRO A 147 -16.31 -4.46 3.66
CA PRO A 147 -15.86 -5.76 4.12
C PRO A 147 -14.84 -6.40 3.17
N PHE A 148 -14.84 -6.03 1.88
CA PHE A 148 -13.81 -6.48 0.94
C PHE A 148 -12.42 -6.02 1.35
N THR A 149 -12.28 -4.75 1.78
CA THR A 149 -11.00 -4.18 2.18
C THR A 149 -10.42 -4.91 3.38
N ALA A 150 -11.24 -5.14 4.42
CA ALA A 150 -10.83 -5.89 5.60
C ALA A 150 -10.38 -7.32 5.24
N ARG A 151 -11.17 -8.06 4.45
CA ARG A 151 -10.86 -9.43 4.02
C ARG A 151 -9.58 -9.51 3.18
N HIS A 152 -9.39 -8.58 2.26
CA HIS A 152 -8.20 -8.56 1.42
C HIS A 152 -6.94 -8.23 2.22
N LEU A 153 -7.00 -7.29 3.16
CA LEU A 153 -5.87 -6.98 4.04
C LEU A 153 -5.51 -8.17 4.93
N ASP A 154 -6.50 -8.80 5.55
CA ASP A 154 -6.31 -9.98 6.38
C ASP A 154 -5.65 -11.13 5.60
N THR A 155 -6.10 -11.38 4.37
CA THR A 155 -5.48 -12.37 3.46
C THR A 155 -3.99 -12.10 3.28
N LEU A 156 -3.60 -10.85 2.98
CA LEU A 156 -2.19 -10.50 2.77
C LEU A 156 -1.35 -10.57 4.06
N VAL A 157 -1.91 -10.17 5.20
CA VAL A 157 -1.22 -10.26 6.50
C VAL A 157 -0.97 -11.72 6.89
N GLN A 158 -1.94 -12.61 6.64
CA GLN A 158 -1.79 -14.04 6.87
C GLN A 158 -0.70 -14.66 5.98
N LEU A 159 -0.58 -14.25 4.72
CA LEU A 159 0.53 -14.68 3.85
C LEU A 159 1.91 -14.30 4.41
N GLY A 160 2.00 -13.19 5.14
CA GLY A 160 3.21 -12.76 5.82
C GLY A 160 3.51 -13.49 7.14
N GLY A 161 2.72 -14.50 7.52
CA GLY A 161 2.85 -15.17 8.81
C GLY A 161 2.37 -14.33 10.01
N GLY A 162 1.72 -13.19 9.76
CA GLY A 162 1.05 -12.43 10.80
C GLY A 162 -0.17 -13.22 11.28
N GLY A 163 -0.22 -13.54 12.58
CA GLY A 163 -1.45 -14.04 13.19
C GLY A 163 -2.53 -12.98 13.06
N GLY A 164 -3.57 -13.26 12.29
CA GLY A 164 -4.72 -12.37 12.13
C GLY A 164 -5.32 -12.05 13.49
N GLY A 165 -5.00 -10.89 14.03
CA GLY A 165 -5.71 -10.29 15.15
C GLY A 165 -7.05 -9.74 14.66
N GLY A 166 -7.93 -10.64 14.24
CA GLY A 166 -9.28 -10.32 13.77
C GLY A 166 -10.16 -11.53 14.01
N ALA A 167 -11.15 -11.38 14.89
CA ALA A 167 -12.19 -12.38 15.11
C ALA A 167 -12.78 -12.81 13.76
N GLY A 168 -12.72 -14.10 13.44
CA GLY A 168 -13.31 -14.61 12.21
C GLY A 168 -12.68 -15.87 11.60
N SER A 169 -11.83 -16.63 12.28
CA SER A 169 -11.52 -18.00 11.82
C SER A 169 -12.37 -19.02 12.58
N SER A 170 -13.53 -19.36 12.01
CA SER A 170 -14.03 -20.74 11.92
C SER A 170 -15.44 -20.77 11.31
N GLY A 171 -15.56 -21.50 10.19
CA GLY A 171 -16.71 -22.35 9.88
C GLY A 171 -18.04 -21.69 9.56
N GLY A 172 -18.48 -21.84 8.31
CA GLY A 172 -19.91 -21.82 7.99
C GLY A 172 -20.24 -21.12 6.67
N VAL A 173 -20.36 -21.91 5.61
CA VAL A 173 -21.34 -21.62 4.57
C VAL A 173 -22.72 -21.58 5.25
N GLY A 174 -23.42 -20.45 5.22
CA GLY A 174 -24.68 -20.30 5.94
C GLY A 174 -25.39 -19.00 5.60
N ALA A 175 -26.58 -19.17 5.01
CA ALA A 175 -27.53 -18.16 4.58
C ALA A 175 -27.85 -17.05 5.60
N GLY A 176 -28.15 -15.87 5.05
CA GLY A 176 -29.29 -15.03 5.45
C GLY A 176 -29.34 -14.49 6.89
N ALA A 177 -29.07 -13.19 7.03
CA ALA A 177 -29.81 -12.36 7.96
C ALA A 177 -30.23 -11.08 7.24
N ALA A 178 -31.45 -11.13 6.71
CA ALA A 178 -32.20 -9.98 6.23
C ALA A 178 -32.57 -9.07 7.42
N MET A 179 -32.66 -7.77 7.19
CA MET A 179 -33.68 -6.95 7.85
C MET A 179 -34.34 -6.03 6.83
N ALA A 180 -35.66 -6.01 6.94
CA ALA A 180 -36.63 -5.78 5.89
C ALA A 180 -36.89 -4.31 5.56
N ALA A 181 -37.33 -4.10 4.33
CA ALA A 181 -37.89 -2.86 3.83
C ALA A 181 -39.30 -2.59 4.40
N SER A 182 -39.66 -1.31 4.51
CA SER A 182 -41.01 -0.86 4.18
C SER A 182 -40.98 0.54 3.59
N ALA A 183 -41.56 0.65 2.41
CA ALA A 183 -41.64 1.84 1.57
C ALA A 183 -42.68 2.84 2.06
N GLY A 184 -42.44 4.12 1.79
CA GLY A 184 -43.42 5.21 1.81
C GLY A 184 -43.28 6.04 0.54
N ALA A 185 -44.35 6.11 -0.24
CA ALA A 185 -44.44 6.65 -1.59
C ALA A 185 -44.27 8.18 -1.69
N GLY A 186 -43.79 8.66 -2.84
CA GLY A 186 -43.69 10.09 -3.16
C GLY A 186 -43.43 10.37 -4.64
N SER A 187 -44.52 10.42 -5.40
CA SER A 187 -44.72 10.78 -6.82
C SER A 187 -43.86 11.93 -7.40
N GLY A 188 -43.45 11.81 -8.68
CA GLY A 188 -43.32 13.00 -9.54
C GLY A 188 -42.45 12.95 -10.80
N ARG A 189 -43.01 12.39 -11.89
CA ARG A 189 -42.88 12.76 -13.33
C ARG A 189 -41.47 12.90 -13.98
N GLY A 190 -41.25 12.11 -15.03
CA GLY A 190 -40.01 12.08 -15.83
C GLY A 190 -40.01 12.95 -17.09
N VAL A 191 -38.84 12.94 -17.75
CA VAL A 191 -38.59 13.24 -19.18
C VAL A 191 -37.37 12.41 -19.61
N GLU A 192 -37.45 11.79 -20.79
CA GLU A 192 -36.42 10.91 -21.38
C GLU A 192 -35.27 11.65 -22.11
N LEU A 193 -34.06 11.12 -21.88
CA LEU A 193 -32.93 10.81 -22.78
C LEU A 193 -32.38 11.86 -23.77
N ARG A 194 -31.09 12.18 -23.61
CA ARG A 194 -30.05 12.02 -24.67
C ARG A 194 -28.69 11.64 -24.09
N ALA A 195 -28.03 10.71 -24.78
CA ALA A 195 -26.75 10.12 -24.43
C ALA A 195 -25.56 11.07 -24.67
N GLY A 196 -24.63 11.07 -23.72
CA GLY A 196 -23.31 11.70 -23.80
C GLY A 196 -22.49 11.20 -22.62
N ALA A 197 -21.49 10.36 -22.87
CA ALA A 197 -20.67 9.74 -21.83
C ALA A 197 -19.72 10.78 -21.21
N ALA A 198 -19.98 11.16 -19.95
CA ALA A 198 -19.02 11.76 -19.02
C ALA A 198 -19.59 11.69 -17.57
N GLU A 199 -18.75 11.23 -16.64
CA GLU A 199 -18.75 11.32 -15.16
C GLU A 199 -20.02 11.28 -14.27
N ALA A 200 -19.91 10.42 -13.24
CA ALA A 200 -20.27 10.54 -11.81
C ALA A 200 -21.73 10.56 -11.27
N ALA A 201 -21.87 9.80 -10.17
CA ALA A 201 -22.74 9.92 -8.98
C ALA A 201 -24.16 9.31 -8.96
N SER A 202 -24.47 8.62 -7.85
CA SER A 202 -25.66 8.97 -7.05
C SER A 202 -25.51 8.58 -5.57
N ALA A 203 -25.84 9.55 -4.71
CA ALA A 203 -26.11 9.40 -3.28
C ALA A 203 -27.63 9.46 -3.06
N GLY A 204 -28.09 8.88 -1.93
CA GLY A 204 -29.40 9.08 -1.33
C GLY A 204 -29.24 9.40 0.18
N PRO A 205 -30.26 9.98 0.84
CA PRO A 205 -30.10 11.14 1.73
C PRO A 205 -29.85 10.85 3.23
N ALA A 206 -29.54 11.93 3.96
CA ALA A 206 -28.90 11.97 5.27
C ALA A 206 -29.85 12.13 6.50
N GLY A 207 -29.35 11.70 7.66
CA GLY A 207 -29.65 12.19 9.03
C GLY A 207 -30.49 11.26 9.91
N GLY A 208 -30.11 10.86 11.13
CA GLY A 208 -28.93 11.20 11.93
C GLY A 208 -28.83 10.41 13.26
N ALA A 209 -27.70 10.66 13.95
CA ALA A 209 -27.36 10.48 15.37
C ALA A 209 -27.64 9.13 16.09
N ALA A 210 -26.57 8.39 16.40
CA ALA A 210 -25.93 8.35 17.73
C ALA A 210 -25.27 6.99 18.04
N GLY A 211 -24.04 7.04 18.54
CA GLY A 211 -23.59 6.15 19.62
C GLY A 211 -22.79 4.89 19.25
N GLY A 212 -21.48 4.98 19.46
CA GLY A 212 -20.78 3.92 20.21
C GLY A 212 -19.82 3.03 19.44
N GLY A 213 -18.55 3.06 19.88
CA GLY A 213 -17.65 1.90 19.80
C GLY A 213 -16.51 2.04 18.79
N GLY A 214 -15.45 2.73 19.20
CA GLY A 214 -14.15 2.65 18.53
C GLY A 214 -13.63 1.22 18.53
N GLY A 215 -13.60 0.59 17.36
CA GLY A 215 -12.82 -0.61 17.12
C GLY A 215 -11.38 -0.22 16.82
N GLY A 216 -10.58 -0.03 17.87
CA GLY A 216 -9.15 0.22 17.74
C GLY A 216 -8.48 -0.96 17.05
N TRP A 217 -7.84 -0.69 15.91
CA TRP A 217 -6.76 -1.56 15.42
C TRP A 217 -5.59 -1.33 16.38
N GLY A 218 -5.62 -2.08 17.48
CA GLY A 218 -4.55 -2.06 18.47
C GLY A 218 -3.25 -2.43 17.76
N GLY A 219 -2.32 -1.48 17.70
CA GLY A 219 -0.93 -1.77 17.39
C GLY A 219 -0.42 -2.80 18.39
N GLY A 220 -0.30 -4.05 17.96
CA GLY A 220 0.07 -5.17 18.80
C GLY A 220 0.76 -6.21 17.94
N GLY A 221 2.05 -6.42 18.20
CA GLY A 221 2.96 -7.20 17.37
C GLY A 221 2.50 -8.62 17.09
N GLY A 222 2.32 -8.92 15.80
CA GLY A 222 2.56 -10.23 15.23
C GLY A 222 3.76 -10.10 14.30
N GLY A 223 4.83 -10.85 14.54
CA GLY A 223 6.10 -10.79 13.80
C GLY A 223 6.02 -11.30 12.36
N GLY A 224 5.00 -10.90 11.61
CA GLY A 224 4.84 -11.21 10.19
C GLY A 224 5.66 -10.26 9.31
N SER A 225 6.04 -10.75 8.13
CA SER A 225 6.77 -9.97 7.13
C SER A 225 5.90 -8.92 6.43
N VAL A 226 4.57 -9.11 6.43
CA VAL A 226 3.61 -8.17 5.83
C VAL A 226 3.04 -7.26 6.91
N ALA A 227 3.17 -5.95 6.73
CA ALA A 227 2.67 -4.94 7.66
C ALA A 227 1.79 -3.91 6.94
N VAL A 228 0.68 -3.51 7.58
CA VAL A 228 -0.20 -2.45 7.09
C VAL A 228 0.13 -1.15 7.83
N VAL A 229 0.44 -0.09 7.10
CA VAL A 229 0.49 1.28 7.62
C VAL A 229 -0.92 1.86 7.48
N PRO A 230 -1.69 1.98 8.57
CA PRO A 230 -3.12 2.26 8.49
C PRO A 230 -3.38 3.66 7.90
N PRO A 231 -4.50 3.83 7.17
CA PRO A 231 -4.89 5.14 6.70
C PRO A 231 -5.30 6.06 7.86
N VAL A 232 -5.24 7.36 7.60
CA VAL A 232 -5.62 8.40 8.56
C VAL A 232 -7.02 8.95 8.26
N VAL A 233 -7.65 9.50 9.29
CA VAL A 233 -8.91 10.24 9.17
C VAL A 233 -8.61 11.67 8.75
N LYS A 234 -9.20 12.12 7.65
CA LYS A 234 -9.15 13.51 7.19
C LYS A 234 -10.22 13.78 6.14
N ARG A 235 -10.30 15.04 5.67
CA ARG A 235 -11.00 15.39 4.44
C ARG A 235 -10.29 14.79 3.22
N LEU A 236 -11.05 14.04 2.41
CA LEU A 236 -10.60 13.35 1.21
C LEU A 236 -10.80 14.19 -0.04
N ALA A 237 -10.24 13.75 -1.17
CA ALA A 237 -10.29 14.48 -2.44
C ALA A 237 -11.72 14.73 -2.97
N CYS A 238 -12.67 13.85 -2.63
CA CYS A 238 -14.09 13.99 -2.96
C CYS A 238 -14.85 14.94 -2.03
N GLY A 239 -14.22 15.45 -0.96
CA GLY A 239 -14.84 16.32 0.04
C GLY A 239 -15.32 15.60 1.29
N ASP A 240 -15.49 14.28 1.26
CA ASP A 240 -15.87 13.45 2.42
C ASP A 240 -14.83 13.54 3.55
N GLU A 241 -15.28 13.38 4.80
CA GLU A 241 -14.40 13.26 5.95
C GLU A 241 -14.48 11.84 6.53
N GLY A 242 -13.32 11.20 6.73
CA GLY A 242 -13.27 9.85 7.27
C GLY A 242 -11.92 9.17 7.09
N ALA A 243 -11.82 7.93 7.58
CA ALA A 243 -10.64 7.09 7.42
C ALA A 243 -10.50 6.62 5.97
N GLY A 244 -9.30 6.67 5.42
CA GLY A 244 -9.03 6.18 4.06
C GLY A 244 -7.91 6.92 3.34
N ALA A 245 -7.49 8.07 3.88
CA ALA A 245 -6.32 8.76 3.37
C ALA A 245 -5.05 7.99 3.69
N MET A 246 -4.14 7.89 2.71
CA MET A 246 -2.80 7.36 2.96
C MET A 246 -2.15 8.05 4.16
N ALA A 247 -1.47 7.26 5.00
CA ALA A 247 -0.56 7.74 6.04
C ALA A 247 0.44 8.78 5.49
N ALA A 248 1.04 9.58 6.37
CA ALA A 248 2.03 10.54 5.92
C ALA A 248 3.25 9.81 5.34
N PRO A 249 3.91 10.36 4.30
CA PRO A 249 5.14 9.79 3.77
C PRO A 249 6.20 9.50 4.84
N ALA A 250 6.31 10.36 5.86
CA ALA A 250 7.20 10.18 7.00
C ALA A 250 6.87 8.90 7.80
N ASP A 251 5.59 8.62 8.06
CA ASP A 251 5.16 7.43 8.78
C ASP A 251 5.47 6.16 7.98
N VAL A 252 5.23 6.19 6.67
CA VAL A 252 5.55 5.06 5.77
C VAL A 252 7.06 4.80 5.73
N ALA A 253 7.88 5.86 5.62
CA ALA A 253 9.33 5.74 5.62
C ALA A 253 9.87 5.22 6.96
N ALA A 254 9.34 5.72 8.09
CA ALA A 254 9.70 5.24 9.42
C ALA A 254 9.33 3.77 9.63
N ALA A 255 8.12 3.36 9.23
CA ALA A 255 7.68 1.96 9.28
C ALA A 255 8.58 1.06 8.42
N THR A 256 8.98 1.54 7.24
CA THR A 256 9.88 0.82 6.32
C THR A 256 11.25 0.59 6.97
N ARG A 257 11.83 1.64 7.56
CA ARG A 257 13.12 1.54 8.28
C ARG A 257 13.04 0.54 9.43
N ALA A 258 11.99 0.61 10.24
CA ALA A 258 11.78 -0.31 11.35
C ALA A 258 11.63 -1.77 10.89
N ALA A 259 10.94 -2.01 9.77
CA ALA A 259 10.77 -3.34 9.20
C ALA A 259 12.10 -3.93 8.68
N LEU A 260 12.92 -3.12 8.01
CA LEU A 260 14.26 -3.51 7.56
C LEU A 260 15.20 -3.84 8.73
N GLN A 261 15.12 -3.08 9.82
CA GLN A 261 15.87 -3.37 11.06
C GLN A 261 15.45 -4.71 11.68
N ARG A 262 14.14 -4.98 11.78
CA ARG A 262 13.64 -6.27 12.29
C ARG A 262 14.08 -7.45 11.42
N ALA A 263 14.17 -7.25 10.11
CA ALA A 263 14.66 -8.25 9.17
C ALA A 263 16.20 -8.40 9.16
N GLY A 264 16.93 -7.65 9.99
CA GLY A 264 18.39 -7.70 10.05
C GLY A 264 19.09 -7.12 8.81
N VAL A 265 18.38 -6.38 7.96
CA VAL A 265 18.93 -5.75 6.75
C VAL A 265 19.70 -4.47 7.09
N VAL A 266 19.28 -3.76 8.13
CA VAL A 266 19.95 -2.58 8.67
C VAL A 266 20.47 -2.92 10.06
N GLY A 267 21.76 -2.66 10.32
CA GLY A 267 22.33 -2.83 11.67
C GLY A 267 21.54 -2.02 12.69
N GLY A 268 21.16 -2.65 13.81
CA GLY A 268 20.49 -1.95 14.90
C GLY A 268 21.37 -0.80 15.39
N ALA A 269 20.79 0.38 15.58
CA ALA A 269 21.45 1.42 16.34
C ALA A 269 21.69 0.85 17.74
N GLY A 270 22.94 0.52 18.07
CA GLY A 270 23.32 0.01 19.38
C GLY A 270 22.89 1.02 20.44
N GLY A 271 21.93 0.63 21.28
CA GLY A 271 21.67 1.33 22.53
C GLY A 271 22.91 1.20 23.40
N GLN A 272 23.60 2.31 23.61
CA GLN A 272 24.61 2.41 24.66
C GLN A 272 23.87 2.54 25.99
N GLY A 273 24.19 1.64 26.92
CA GLY A 273 23.83 1.75 28.33
C GLY A 273 24.74 2.71 29.08
#